data_AF-W4LQE4-F1
#
_entry.id   AF-W4LQE4-F1
#
_cell.length_a   1.000
_cell.length_b   1.000
_cell.length_c   1.000
_cell.angle_alpha   90.00
_cell.angle_beta   90.00
_cell.angle_gamma   90.00
#
_symmetry.space_group_name_H-M   'P 1'
#
loop_
_entity.id
_entity.type
_entity.pdbx_description
1 polymer ?
#
loop_
_entity_poly.entity_id
_entity_poly.type
_entity_poly.pdbx_seq_one_letter_code
_entity_poly.pdbx_strand_id
1 'polypeptide(L)'
;MTGEALLIPIRTGDPKAGPASYTRFVLPFAYCLETYQGGSPFRVYTPSEDVSRWQRRYFTVETATVLYERSKSFEIDDRTGVQTFHIQRAERTIPVHIAPPRLRLFEWPSAIAAANQGTLRDPLRLGFLSVDVFFPDRNVPVSLDDFLALNEMFRYWQQPYDGHEQDYRAFLGNCPIDLCPRVRQVRDADLHEIYFERWASLLKWPIKCNGKHWALFPQAWHQQAKHWIRGDGKPQDNGWITYADSRTFVWTCAILEHGGSTLKAHLPHACDKLKLWQYGHWIKLLNADSPGKDTAETHQSTCFEREWVEPRTYKRWMHYGTLYGFNYHSGAMLGPALDKPGPPLWQHFGDMYFDQALLLLYLRIASFNFSHQLNRISAQARDDSQQGKDGHDQW
;
A
#
# COMPACT_ATOMS: atom_id res chain seq x y z
N MET A 1 19.45 -23.03 30.07
CA MET A 1 19.36 -23.03 28.61
C MET A 1 19.12 -21.60 28.19
N THR A 2 20.13 -20.95 27.63
CA THR A 2 19.99 -19.63 26.98
C THR A 2 19.06 -19.83 25.79
N GLY A 3 17.81 -19.41 25.92
CA GLY A 3 16.79 -19.59 24.91
C GLY A 3 17.16 -18.79 23.67
N GLU A 4 17.67 -19.45 22.65
CA GLU A 4 17.60 -18.91 21.30
C GLU A 4 16.13 -18.57 21.04
N ALA A 5 15.84 -17.29 20.81
CA ALA A 5 14.51 -16.88 20.41
C ALA A 5 14.14 -17.69 19.17
N LEU A 6 13.12 -18.54 19.29
CA LEU A 6 12.62 -19.39 18.21
C LEU A 6 12.04 -18.50 17.11
N LEU A 7 12.88 -18.06 16.19
CA LEU A 7 12.47 -17.29 15.03
C LEU A 7 11.55 -18.16 14.16
N ILE A 8 10.42 -17.61 13.72
CA ILE A 8 9.57 -18.24 12.72
C ILE A 8 10.08 -17.83 11.33
N PRO A 9 10.80 -18.69 10.59
CA PRO A 9 11.40 -18.30 9.31
C PRO A 9 10.32 -18.09 8.24
N ILE A 10 10.50 -17.08 7.40
CA ILE A 10 9.70 -16.87 6.20
C ILE A 10 10.50 -17.29 4.96
N ARG A 11 9.80 -17.69 3.90
CA ARG A 11 10.42 -17.91 2.60
C ARG A 11 10.75 -16.57 1.94
N THR A 12 12.03 -16.36 1.62
CA THR A 12 12.57 -15.20 0.92
C THR A 12 12.73 -15.51 -0.57
N GLY A 13 13.03 -14.49 -1.39
CA GLY A 13 13.16 -14.60 -2.84
C GLY A 13 12.31 -13.59 -3.61
N ASP A 14 12.41 -13.60 -4.94
CA ASP A 14 11.59 -12.74 -5.80
C ASP A 14 10.18 -13.36 -5.97
N PRO A 15 9.10 -12.69 -5.51
CA PRO A 15 7.74 -13.18 -5.65
C PRO A 15 7.27 -13.30 -7.11
N LYS A 16 7.95 -12.65 -8.08
CA LYS A 16 7.67 -12.84 -9.51
C LYS A 16 8.29 -14.15 -10.05
N ALA A 17 9.34 -14.67 -9.39
CA ALA A 17 10.05 -15.88 -9.82
C ALA A 17 9.48 -17.16 -9.17
N GLY A 18 8.88 -17.06 -7.98
CA GLY A 18 8.29 -18.19 -7.28
C GLY A 18 7.65 -17.81 -5.93
N PRO A 19 7.21 -18.80 -5.14
CA PRO A 19 6.62 -18.54 -3.83
C PRO A 19 7.65 -17.85 -2.92
N ALA A 20 7.37 -16.62 -2.53
CA ALA A 20 8.18 -15.84 -1.60
C ALA A 20 7.27 -14.86 -0.83
N SER A 21 7.73 -14.45 0.35
CA SER A 21 7.00 -13.48 1.17
C SER A 21 7.23 -12.06 0.65
N TYR A 22 6.17 -11.26 0.58
CA TYR A 22 6.23 -9.89 0.08
C TYR A 22 5.09 -9.03 0.64
N THR A 23 5.29 -7.72 0.66
CA THR A 23 4.24 -6.74 0.98
C THR A 23 4.12 -5.71 -0.11
N ARG A 24 2.89 -5.44 -0.54
CA ARG A 24 2.55 -4.34 -1.45
C ARG A 24 1.84 -3.25 -0.67
N PHE A 25 2.42 -2.07 -0.67
CA PHE A 25 1.84 -0.88 -0.07
C PHE A 25 1.15 -0.04 -1.15
N VAL A 26 -0.09 0.34 -0.92
CA VAL A 26 -0.93 1.01 -1.90
C VAL A 26 -1.33 2.40 -1.39
N LEU A 27 -0.86 3.43 -2.07
CA LEU A 27 -1.23 4.82 -1.82
C LEU A 27 -2.23 5.31 -2.87
N PRO A 28 -3.49 5.59 -2.49
CA PRO A 28 -4.43 6.27 -3.35
C PRO A 28 -4.07 7.76 -3.52
N PHE A 29 -4.31 8.30 -4.72
CA PHE A 29 -4.17 9.72 -5.03
C PHE A 29 -5.18 10.15 -6.10
N ALA A 30 -5.52 11.44 -6.14
CA ALA A 30 -6.23 12.01 -7.28
C ALA A 30 -5.24 12.38 -8.37
N TYR A 31 -5.68 12.24 -9.61
CA TYR A 31 -4.86 12.61 -10.76
C TYR A 31 -5.64 13.47 -11.76
N CYS A 32 -4.92 14.32 -12.46
CA CYS A 32 -5.41 15.13 -13.57
C CYS A 32 -4.24 15.30 -14.55
N LEU A 33 -4.30 14.58 -15.67
CA LEU A 33 -3.17 14.52 -16.59
C LEU A 33 -2.95 15.88 -17.25
N GLU A 34 -1.71 16.39 -17.16
CA GLU A 34 -1.28 17.59 -17.86
C GLU A 34 -0.07 17.29 -18.74
N THR A 35 0.13 18.10 -19.77
CA THR A 35 1.36 17.98 -20.58
C THR A 35 2.57 18.22 -19.69
N TYR A 36 3.50 17.26 -19.67
CA TYR A 36 4.71 17.41 -18.90
C TYR A 36 5.59 18.51 -19.52
N GLN A 37 5.81 19.58 -18.77
CA GLN A 37 6.62 20.74 -19.19
C GLN A 37 8.10 20.62 -18.76
N GLY A 38 8.48 19.53 -18.09
CA GLY A 38 9.87 19.28 -17.73
C GLY A 38 10.71 18.87 -18.94
N GLY A 39 12.04 18.98 -18.80
CA GLY A 39 13.00 18.47 -19.78
C GLY A 39 12.95 16.93 -19.92
N SER A 40 14.02 16.31 -20.43
CA SER A 40 14.07 14.84 -20.50
C SER A 40 13.96 14.23 -19.09
N PRO A 41 12.90 13.47 -18.78
CA PRO A 41 12.72 12.96 -17.43
C PRO A 41 13.74 11.86 -17.14
N PHE A 42 14.33 11.89 -15.94
CA PHE A 42 15.29 10.87 -15.51
C PHE A 42 14.65 9.48 -15.41
N ARG A 43 13.41 9.43 -14.91
CA ARG A 43 12.58 8.23 -14.79
C ARG A 43 11.20 8.51 -15.37
N VAL A 44 10.60 7.49 -15.95
CA VAL A 44 9.28 7.58 -16.58
C VAL A 44 8.49 6.32 -16.32
N TYR A 45 7.20 6.48 -16.08
CA TYR A 45 6.27 5.37 -16.03
C TYR A 45 5.87 4.97 -17.44
N THR A 46 6.12 3.71 -17.81
CA THR A 46 5.73 3.14 -19.10
C THR A 46 4.51 2.23 -18.94
N PRO A 47 3.64 2.11 -19.95
CA PRO A 47 2.49 1.22 -19.89
C PRO A 47 2.95 -0.21 -19.57
N SER A 48 2.33 -0.85 -18.58
CA SER A 48 2.59 -2.26 -18.28
C SER A 48 1.47 -3.15 -18.82
N GLU A 49 1.82 -4.18 -19.58
CA GLU A 49 0.88 -5.18 -20.10
C GLU A 49 0.60 -6.25 -19.05
N ASP A 50 0.00 -5.86 -17.92
CA ASP A 50 0.00 -6.71 -16.72
C ASP A 50 -1.31 -7.49 -16.50
N VAL A 51 -2.11 -7.71 -17.56
CA VAL A 51 -3.38 -8.45 -17.44
C VAL A 51 -3.39 -9.64 -18.36
N SER A 52 -3.10 -10.80 -17.78
CA SER A 52 -3.30 -12.09 -18.42
C SER A 52 -4.77 -12.26 -18.90
N ARG A 53 -4.97 -12.96 -20.02
CA ARG A 53 -6.32 -13.25 -20.52
C ARG A 53 -7.19 -13.99 -19.50
N TRP A 54 -6.59 -14.73 -18.56
CA TRP A 54 -7.34 -15.48 -17.56
C TRP A 54 -7.93 -14.56 -16.47
N GLN A 55 -7.20 -13.52 -16.04
CA GLN A 55 -7.69 -12.53 -15.07
C GLN A 55 -8.97 -11.85 -15.57
N ARG A 56 -9.05 -11.54 -16.87
CA ARG A 56 -10.26 -10.94 -17.47
C ARG A 56 -11.47 -11.86 -17.43
N ARG A 57 -11.28 -13.18 -17.53
CA ARG A 57 -12.36 -14.17 -17.55
C ARG A 57 -12.91 -14.49 -16.16
N TYR A 58 -12.16 -14.17 -15.11
CA TYR A 58 -12.58 -14.42 -13.74
C TYR A 58 -13.69 -13.46 -13.27
N PHE A 59 -13.71 -12.26 -13.84
CA PHE A 59 -14.62 -11.19 -13.44
C PHE A 59 -15.87 -11.14 -14.31
N THR A 60 -16.95 -10.57 -13.75
CA THR A 60 -18.09 -10.15 -14.57
C THR A 60 -17.64 -9.10 -15.58
N VAL A 61 -18.39 -8.94 -16.67
CA VAL A 61 -18.05 -7.98 -17.73
C VAL A 61 -17.93 -6.57 -17.15
N GLU A 62 -18.84 -6.16 -16.28
CA GLU A 62 -18.85 -4.83 -15.65
C GLU A 62 -17.59 -4.61 -14.80
N THR A 63 -17.22 -5.60 -14.01
CA THR A 63 -16.04 -5.57 -13.14
C THR A 63 -14.76 -5.52 -13.98
N ALA A 64 -14.68 -6.35 -15.03
CA ALA A 64 -13.56 -6.38 -15.95
C ALA A 64 -13.40 -5.07 -16.73
N THR A 65 -14.51 -4.45 -17.16
CA THR A 65 -14.50 -3.16 -17.85
C THR A 65 -13.90 -2.07 -16.96
N VAL A 66 -14.31 -1.97 -15.69
CA VAL A 66 -13.71 -0.97 -14.77
C VAL A 66 -12.22 -1.25 -14.53
N LEU A 67 -11.86 -2.50 -14.25
CA LEU A 67 -10.49 -2.88 -13.93
C LEU A 67 -9.52 -2.81 -15.10
N TYR A 68 -9.96 -3.03 -16.35
CA TYR A 68 -9.04 -3.26 -17.47
C TYR A 68 -9.29 -2.38 -18.70
N GLU A 69 -10.49 -1.84 -18.87
CA GLU A 69 -10.82 -1.01 -20.04
C GLU A 69 -10.83 0.47 -19.67
N ARG A 70 -11.45 0.79 -18.51
CA ARG A 70 -11.49 2.14 -17.94
C ARG A 70 -10.29 2.45 -17.05
N SER A 71 -9.35 1.52 -16.90
CA SER A 71 -8.10 1.77 -16.17
C SER A 71 -6.87 1.62 -17.07
N LYS A 72 -5.77 2.24 -16.66
CA LYS A 72 -4.45 2.01 -17.25
C LYS A 72 -3.42 1.70 -16.18
N SER A 73 -2.55 0.73 -16.49
CA SER A 73 -1.44 0.33 -15.65
C SER A 73 -0.13 0.86 -16.21
N PHE A 74 0.73 1.34 -15.32
CA PHE A 74 2.09 1.76 -15.65
C PHE A 74 3.07 1.20 -14.63
N GLU A 75 4.29 0.92 -15.05
CA GLU A 75 5.41 0.55 -14.20
C GLU A 75 6.56 1.52 -14.49
N ILE A 76 7.34 1.89 -13.48
CA ILE A 76 8.49 2.75 -13.70
C ILE A 76 9.54 2.00 -14.53
N ASP A 77 9.99 2.59 -15.63
CA ASP A 77 11.13 2.08 -16.42
C ASP A 77 12.40 2.39 -15.63
N ASP A 78 12.72 1.51 -14.68
CA ASP A 78 13.95 1.59 -13.92
C ASP A 78 15.06 0.79 -14.59
N ARG A 79 15.82 1.46 -15.47
CA ARG A 79 17.04 0.91 -16.06
C ARG A 79 18.11 0.52 -15.02
N THR A 80 17.99 1.01 -13.78
CA THR A 80 18.90 0.68 -12.67
C THR A 80 18.47 -0.55 -11.86
N GLY A 81 17.28 -1.11 -12.13
CA GLY A 81 16.81 -2.36 -11.54
C GLY A 81 16.11 -2.23 -10.18
N VAL A 82 16.00 -3.35 -9.47
CA VAL A 82 15.41 -3.44 -8.12
C VAL A 82 16.27 -2.67 -7.12
N GLN A 83 15.68 -1.72 -6.39
CA GLN A 83 16.41 -0.99 -5.36
C GLN A 83 16.52 -1.81 -4.07
N THR A 84 17.65 -1.71 -3.39
CA THR A 84 17.88 -2.40 -2.13
C THR A 84 18.16 -1.39 -1.03
N PHE A 85 17.48 -1.55 0.11
CA PHE A 85 17.85 -0.89 1.36
C PHE A 85 18.03 -1.93 2.45
N HIS A 86 18.45 -1.50 3.63
CA HIS A 86 18.65 -2.38 4.77
C HIS A 86 17.89 -1.88 5.98
N ILE A 87 17.21 -2.80 6.67
CA ILE A 87 16.60 -2.55 7.98
C ILE A 87 17.51 -3.06 9.09
N GLN A 88 17.47 -2.40 10.25
CA GLN A 88 18.22 -2.81 11.43
C GLN A 88 17.27 -3.48 12.44
N ARG A 89 17.57 -4.72 12.84
CA ARG A 89 16.80 -5.51 13.81
C ARG A 89 17.74 -6.21 14.79
N ALA A 90 17.76 -5.73 16.03
CA ALA A 90 18.76 -6.14 17.01
C ALA A 90 20.18 -5.99 16.40
N GLU A 91 20.97 -7.06 16.36
CA GLU A 91 22.32 -7.07 15.78
C GLU A 91 22.34 -7.48 14.29
N ARG A 92 21.18 -7.62 13.65
CA ARG A 92 21.04 -8.07 12.26
C ARG A 92 20.74 -6.89 11.32
N THR A 93 21.50 -6.81 10.24
CA THR A 93 21.21 -5.95 9.09
C THR A 93 20.53 -6.79 8.00
N ILE A 94 19.26 -6.53 7.75
CA ILE A 94 18.44 -7.35 6.84
C ILE A 94 18.20 -6.57 5.54
N PRO A 95 18.58 -7.12 4.37
CA PRO A 95 18.34 -6.48 3.08
C PRO A 95 16.87 -6.58 2.68
N VAL A 96 16.32 -5.50 2.15
CA VAL A 96 14.96 -5.40 1.61
C VAL A 96 15.03 -4.86 0.20
N HIS A 97 14.41 -5.57 -0.74
CA HIS A 97 14.27 -5.18 -2.13
C HIS A 97 12.96 -4.44 -2.35
N ILE A 98 13.00 -3.36 -3.13
CA ILE A 98 11.84 -2.61 -3.62
C ILE A 98 11.69 -2.92 -5.11
N ALA A 99 10.63 -3.62 -5.48
CA ALA A 99 10.30 -3.84 -6.89
C ALA A 99 9.94 -2.50 -7.56
N PRO A 100 10.04 -2.40 -8.90
CA PRO A 100 9.64 -1.19 -9.62
C PRO A 100 8.23 -0.73 -9.21
N PRO A 101 8.07 0.51 -8.71
CA PRO A 101 6.76 1.08 -8.40
C PRO A 101 5.80 1.03 -9.59
N ARG A 102 4.52 0.78 -9.30
CA ARG A 102 3.46 0.67 -10.30
C ARG A 102 2.34 1.67 -10.03
N LEU A 103 1.71 2.13 -11.10
CA LEU A 103 0.53 2.98 -11.06
C LEU A 103 -0.66 2.23 -11.68
N ARG A 104 -1.82 2.31 -11.04
CA ARG A 104 -3.11 1.98 -11.65
C ARG A 104 -3.97 3.24 -11.65
N LEU A 105 -4.33 3.74 -12.82
CA LEU A 105 -5.14 4.95 -12.99
C LEU A 105 -6.55 4.56 -13.46
N PHE A 106 -7.55 4.78 -12.62
CA PHE A 106 -8.97 4.52 -12.92
C PHE A 106 -9.63 5.72 -13.62
N GLU A 107 -10.66 5.45 -14.40
CA GLU A 107 -11.35 6.45 -15.24
C GLU A 107 -10.40 7.14 -16.23
N TRP A 108 -9.56 6.31 -16.87
CA TRP A 108 -8.62 6.78 -17.87
C TRP A 108 -9.36 7.50 -19.01
N PRO A 109 -8.98 8.74 -19.36
CA PRO A 109 -9.70 9.51 -20.36
C PRO A 109 -9.56 8.89 -21.76
N SER A 110 -10.67 8.79 -22.48
CA SER A 110 -10.70 8.33 -23.88
C SER A 110 -9.86 9.22 -24.81
N ALA A 111 -9.79 10.52 -24.52
CA ALA A 111 -8.90 11.48 -25.14
C ALA A 111 -8.23 12.35 -24.07
N ILE A 112 -6.92 12.16 -23.84
CA ILE A 112 -6.18 12.92 -22.82
C ILE A 112 -6.24 14.44 -23.08
N ALA A 113 -6.24 14.86 -24.35
CA ALA A 113 -6.33 16.28 -24.72
C ALA A 113 -7.66 16.95 -24.32
N ALA A 114 -8.76 16.19 -24.21
CA ALA A 114 -10.08 16.69 -23.80
C ALA A 114 -10.22 16.78 -22.27
N ALA A 115 -9.36 16.09 -21.51
CA ALA A 115 -9.36 16.12 -20.05
C ALA A 115 -8.91 17.48 -19.45
N ASN A 116 -8.31 18.35 -20.27
CA ASN A 116 -7.71 19.63 -19.87
C ASN A 116 -8.71 20.79 -19.76
N GLN A 117 -10.00 20.59 -20.07
CA GLN A 117 -10.98 21.68 -20.21
C GLN A 117 -11.78 22.01 -18.93
N GLY A 118 -11.43 21.43 -17.77
CA GLY A 118 -12.12 21.71 -16.52
C GLY A 118 -11.17 21.79 -15.33
N THR A 119 -11.23 22.89 -14.59
CA THR A 119 -10.54 23.09 -13.29
C THR A 119 -11.14 22.25 -12.16
N LEU A 120 -12.28 21.59 -12.41
CA LEU A 120 -12.99 20.76 -11.42
C LEU A 120 -12.40 19.35 -11.36
N ARG A 121 -11.94 18.99 -10.16
CA ARG A 121 -11.44 17.65 -9.81
C ARG A 121 -12.57 16.62 -9.95
N ASP A 122 -12.46 15.78 -10.97
CA ASP A 122 -13.33 14.61 -11.12
C ASP A 122 -13.11 13.65 -9.93
N PRO A 123 -14.12 13.42 -9.07
CA PRO A 123 -13.98 12.57 -7.89
C PRO A 123 -13.69 11.10 -8.22
N LEU A 124 -13.97 10.68 -9.47
CA LEU A 124 -13.75 9.32 -9.94
C LEU A 124 -12.34 9.12 -10.52
N ARG A 125 -11.59 10.19 -10.83
CA ARG A 125 -10.20 10.06 -11.32
C ARG A 125 -9.23 9.80 -10.18
N LEU A 126 -9.11 8.53 -9.85
CA LEU A 126 -8.24 8.02 -8.80
C LEU A 126 -7.11 7.17 -9.37
N GLY A 127 -5.92 7.44 -8.88
CA GLY A 127 -4.72 6.65 -9.09
C GLY A 127 -4.34 5.88 -7.83
N PHE A 128 -3.67 4.75 -8.02
CA PHE A 128 -3.10 3.95 -6.96
C PHE A 128 -1.63 3.70 -7.25
N LEU A 129 -0.76 4.21 -6.38
CA LEU A 129 0.66 3.92 -6.38
C LEU A 129 0.90 2.66 -5.55
N SER A 130 1.44 1.62 -6.18
CA SER A 130 1.83 0.37 -5.52
C SER A 130 3.34 0.28 -5.42
N VAL A 131 3.84 0.02 -4.21
CA VAL A 131 5.25 -0.25 -3.92
C VAL A 131 5.34 -1.63 -3.29
N ASP A 132 5.93 -2.58 -4.01
CA ASP A 132 6.13 -3.95 -3.54
C ASP A 132 7.53 -4.06 -2.91
N VAL A 133 7.59 -4.60 -1.69
CA VAL A 133 8.83 -4.91 -0.99
C VAL A 133 8.91 -6.39 -0.64
N PHE A 134 10.12 -6.94 -0.67
CA PHE A 134 10.37 -8.34 -0.34
C PHE A 134 11.81 -8.52 0.16
N PHE A 135 12.08 -9.67 0.77
CA PHE A 135 13.44 -10.03 1.20
C PHE A 135 14.10 -10.89 0.11
N PRO A 136 15.27 -10.50 -0.42
CA PRO A 136 15.96 -11.30 -1.43
C PRO A 136 16.47 -12.62 -0.84
N ASP A 137 16.65 -13.62 -1.71
CA ASP A 137 17.27 -14.89 -1.34
C ASP A 137 18.76 -14.66 -1.01
N ARG A 138 19.08 -14.65 0.28
CA ARG A 138 20.43 -14.40 0.83
C ARG A 138 20.60 -15.19 2.12
N ASN A 139 21.85 -15.41 2.52
CA ASN A 139 22.24 -16.12 3.76
C ASN A 139 21.86 -15.41 5.08
N VAL A 140 20.98 -14.39 5.05
CA VAL A 140 20.52 -13.68 6.24
C VAL A 140 19.15 -14.26 6.62
N PRO A 141 19.01 -14.92 7.78
CA PRO A 141 17.73 -15.47 8.20
C PRO A 141 16.75 -14.34 8.51
N VAL A 142 15.57 -14.40 7.87
CA VAL A 142 14.48 -13.44 8.06
C VAL A 142 13.32 -14.15 8.74
N SER A 143 12.80 -13.53 9.81
CA SER A 143 11.67 -14.08 10.56
C SER A 143 10.36 -13.37 10.22
N LEU A 144 9.25 -13.97 10.65
CA LEU A 144 7.92 -13.37 10.58
C LEU A 144 7.85 -12.06 11.38
N ASP A 145 8.54 -11.97 12.52
CA ASP A 145 8.61 -10.72 13.30
C ASP A 145 9.33 -9.59 12.53
N ASP A 146 10.39 -9.91 11.77
CA ASP A 146 11.07 -8.93 10.92
C ASP A 146 10.15 -8.42 9.81
N PHE A 147 9.30 -9.30 9.27
CA PHE A 147 8.30 -8.96 8.27
C PHE A 147 7.16 -8.11 8.84
N LEU A 148 6.66 -8.42 10.04
CA LEU A 148 5.68 -7.60 10.75
C LEU A 148 6.21 -6.20 11.03
N ALA A 149 7.46 -6.09 11.51
CA ALA A 149 8.11 -4.81 11.76
C ALA A 149 8.24 -3.97 10.48
N LEU A 150 8.62 -4.62 9.36
CA LEU A 150 8.66 -3.95 8.06
C LEU A 150 7.29 -3.42 7.64
N ASN A 151 6.23 -4.22 7.81
CA ASN A 151 4.87 -3.82 7.47
C ASN A 151 4.38 -2.62 8.29
N GLU A 152 4.59 -2.63 9.61
CA GLU A 152 4.24 -1.50 10.47
C GLU A 152 5.02 -0.24 10.06
N MET A 153 6.35 -0.34 9.96
CA MET A 153 7.19 0.85 9.80
C MET A 153 7.04 1.44 8.39
N PHE A 154 6.88 0.62 7.36
CA PHE A 154 6.85 1.12 5.99
C PHE A 154 5.49 1.69 5.57
N ARG A 155 4.36 1.27 6.19
CA ARG A 155 2.99 1.67 5.77
C ARG A 155 2.67 3.16 5.90
N TYR A 156 3.42 3.90 6.68
CA TYR A 156 3.12 5.31 6.95
C TYR A 156 3.58 6.23 5.81
N TRP A 157 2.69 7.12 5.38
CA TRP A 157 3.02 8.23 4.48
C TRP A 157 2.88 9.59 5.18
N GLN A 158 2.34 9.60 6.41
CA GLN A 158 2.38 10.69 7.37
C GLN A 158 2.72 10.12 8.76
N GLN A 159 3.33 10.91 9.62
CA GLN A 159 3.61 10.54 11.00
C GLN A 159 2.31 10.19 11.76
N PRO A 160 2.21 9.01 12.40
CA PRO A 160 0.99 8.60 13.10
C PRO A 160 0.82 9.22 14.48
N TYR A 161 1.91 9.45 15.21
CA TYR A 161 1.95 10.06 16.54
C TYR A 161 3.34 10.62 16.83
N ASP A 162 3.41 11.57 17.76
CA ASP A 162 4.66 12.22 18.18
C ASP A 162 5.66 11.19 18.75
N GLY A 163 6.92 11.26 18.32
CA GLY A 163 7.99 10.35 18.76
C GLY A 163 8.17 9.10 17.89
N HIS A 164 7.19 8.75 17.05
CA HIS A 164 7.30 7.59 16.13
C HIS A 164 8.51 7.68 15.19
N GLU A 165 9.00 8.89 14.88
CA GLU A 165 10.17 9.09 14.02
C GLU A 165 11.45 8.47 14.56
N GLN A 166 11.57 8.27 15.87
CA GLN A 166 12.79 7.76 16.49
C GLN A 166 13.00 6.29 16.11
N ASP A 167 11.96 5.48 16.32
CA ASP A 167 11.94 4.07 15.91
C ASP A 167 12.05 3.94 14.40
N TYR A 168 11.35 4.82 13.68
CA TYR A 168 11.38 4.85 12.22
C TYR A 168 12.78 5.12 11.66
N ARG A 169 13.52 6.10 12.20
CA ARG A 169 14.89 6.40 11.78
C ARG A 169 15.86 5.29 12.14
N ALA A 170 15.70 4.67 13.30
CA ALA A 170 16.52 3.53 13.69
C ALA A 170 16.30 2.34 12.74
N PHE A 171 15.06 2.07 12.37
CA PHE A 171 14.69 0.91 11.56
C PHE A 171 14.88 1.12 10.05
N LEU A 172 14.44 2.27 9.52
CA LEU A 172 14.49 2.61 8.08
C LEU A 172 15.59 3.63 7.73
N GLY A 173 16.58 3.87 8.59
CA GLY A 173 17.57 4.94 8.39
C GLY A 173 18.27 4.93 7.02
N ASN A 174 18.50 3.74 6.46
CA ASN A 174 19.13 3.55 5.14
C ASN A 174 18.11 3.45 3.98
N CYS A 175 16.81 3.54 4.26
CA CYS A 175 15.78 3.56 3.24
C CYS A 175 15.91 4.84 2.40
N PRO A 176 15.85 4.74 1.06
CA PRO A 176 15.86 5.91 0.19
C PRO A 176 14.57 6.74 0.39
N ILE A 177 14.72 8.06 0.46
CA ILE A 177 13.60 9.03 0.45
C ILE A 177 13.14 9.30 -0.99
N ASP A 178 14.05 9.21 -1.95
CA ASP A 178 13.69 9.26 -3.35
C ASP A 178 14.45 8.17 -4.09
N LEU A 179 13.84 7.69 -5.19
CA LEU A 179 14.51 6.76 -6.09
C LEU A 179 15.52 7.50 -7.01
N CYS A 180 16.00 8.69 -6.61
CA CYS A 180 16.92 9.51 -7.41
C CYS A 180 18.38 9.06 -7.26
N PRO A 181 19.28 9.39 -8.21
CA PRO A 181 20.70 9.01 -8.15
C PRO A 181 21.47 9.60 -6.96
N ARG A 182 21.03 10.76 -6.44
CA ARG A 182 21.55 11.33 -5.19
C ARG A 182 20.66 10.84 -4.06
N VAL A 183 20.96 9.64 -3.57
CA VAL A 183 20.15 8.96 -2.55
C VAL A 183 20.17 9.80 -1.28
N ARG A 184 19.11 10.56 -1.04
CA ARG A 184 18.84 11.09 0.30
C ARG A 184 18.26 9.98 1.15
N GLN A 185 18.83 9.78 2.31
CA GLN A 185 18.46 8.71 3.23
C GLN A 185 17.62 9.25 4.38
N VAL A 186 16.75 8.40 4.93
CA VAL A 186 15.87 8.74 6.06
C VAL A 186 16.66 9.31 7.25
N ARG A 187 17.89 8.85 7.48
CA ARG A 187 18.72 9.29 8.61
C ARG A 187 18.89 10.80 8.71
N ASP A 188 19.08 11.49 7.57
CA ASP A 188 19.55 12.89 7.52
C ASP A 188 18.45 13.90 7.18
N ALA A 189 17.20 13.44 7.02
CA ALA A 189 16.10 14.25 6.51
C ALA A 189 15.15 14.75 7.58
N ASP A 190 14.35 15.77 7.29
CA ASP A 190 13.33 16.26 8.23
C ASP A 190 12.12 15.28 8.38
N LEU A 191 11.25 15.51 9.36
CA LEU A 191 10.07 14.67 9.62
C LEU A 191 9.16 14.50 8.40
N HIS A 192 8.92 15.58 7.63
CA HIS A 192 8.06 15.52 6.47
C HIS A 192 8.74 14.80 5.31
N GLU A 193 10.05 14.96 5.16
CA GLU A 193 10.84 14.29 4.14
C GLU A 193 10.86 12.77 4.35
N ILE A 194 11.00 12.28 5.58
CA ILE A 194 11.09 10.83 5.83
C ILE A 194 9.77 10.08 5.54
N TYR A 195 8.61 10.71 5.79
CA TYR A 195 7.31 10.08 5.55
C TYR A 195 6.75 10.45 4.17
N PHE A 196 6.50 11.74 3.92
CA PHE A 196 5.71 12.20 2.78
C PHE A 196 6.50 12.17 1.48
N GLU A 197 7.73 12.70 1.44
CA GLU A 197 8.50 12.80 0.19
C GLU A 197 8.87 11.44 -0.38
N ARG A 198 8.97 10.39 0.45
CA ARG A 198 9.13 9.00 -0.02
C ARG A 198 8.06 8.57 -1.01
N TRP A 199 6.81 8.92 -0.73
CA TRP A 199 5.69 8.60 -1.61
C TRP A 199 5.50 9.67 -2.67
N ALA A 200 5.57 10.93 -2.28
CA ALA A 200 5.30 12.06 -3.16
C ALA A 200 6.35 12.17 -4.28
N SER A 201 7.60 11.75 -4.04
CA SER A 201 8.65 11.72 -5.07
C SER A 201 8.34 10.74 -6.20
N LEU A 202 7.71 9.60 -5.89
CA LEU A 202 7.28 8.62 -6.88
C LEU A 202 6.19 9.19 -7.79
N LEU A 203 5.30 10.02 -7.25
CA LEU A 203 4.23 10.66 -8.00
C LEU A 203 4.69 11.85 -8.87
N LYS A 204 5.94 12.31 -8.74
CA LYS A 204 6.49 13.40 -9.58
C LYS A 204 6.89 12.92 -10.98
N TRP A 205 7.15 11.62 -11.16
CA TRP A 205 7.62 11.11 -12.43
C TRP A 205 6.48 11.10 -13.46
N PRO A 206 6.74 11.56 -14.69
CA PRO A 206 5.71 11.54 -15.73
C PRO A 206 5.40 10.12 -16.19
N ILE A 207 4.24 9.95 -16.79
CA ILE A 207 3.88 8.76 -17.57
C ILE A 207 4.18 9.00 -19.06
N LYS A 208 4.63 7.98 -19.77
CA LYS A 208 4.81 8.00 -21.23
C LYS A 208 3.62 7.30 -21.89
N CYS A 209 2.85 8.03 -22.68
CA CYS A 209 1.70 7.48 -23.40
C CYS A 209 1.58 8.14 -24.78
N ASN A 210 1.40 7.33 -25.82
CA ASN A 210 1.28 7.79 -27.21
C ASN A 210 2.43 8.72 -27.65
N GLY A 211 3.66 8.38 -27.26
CA GLY A 211 4.86 9.16 -27.60
C GLY A 211 5.03 10.49 -26.84
N LYS A 212 4.10 10.85 -25.94
CA LYS A 212 4.15 12.07 -25.13
C LYS A 212 4.34 11.76 -23.65
N HIS A 213 4.86 12.74 -22.92
CA HIS A 213 4.99 12.70 -21.47
C HIS A 213 3.88 13.49 -20.81
N TRP A 214 3.28 12.91 -19.77
CA TRP A 214 2.19 13.52 -19.02
C TRP A 214 2.54 13.54 -17.53
N ALA A 215 2.34 14.68 -16.88
CA ALA A 215 2.36 14.76 -15.43
C ALA A 215 1.08 14.11 -14.88
N LEU A 216 1.16 13.50 -13.70
CA LEU A 216 -0.01 12.89 -13.05
C LEU A 216 -1.02 13.93 -12.55
N PHE A 217 -0.55 15.12 -12.19
CA PHE A 217 -1.36 16.22 -11.68
C PHE A 217 -0.64 17.56 -11.90
N PRO A 218 -1.37 18.70 -11.80
CA PRO A 218 -0.77 20.02 -11.86
C PRO A 218 0.28 20.22 -10.76
N GLN A 219 1.33 21.00 -11.05
CA GLN A 219 2.40 21.28 -10.08
C GLN A 219 1.87 21.92 -8.78
N ALA A 220 0.79 22.70 -8.87
CA ALA A 220 0.13 23.29 -7.71
C ALA A 220 -0.39 22.24 -6.72
N TRP A 221 -0.89 21.08 -7.21
CA TRP A 221 -1.38 20.01 -6.33
C TRP A 221 -0.28 19.42 -5.48
N HIS A 222 0.96 19.37 -5.99
CA HIS A 222 2.10 18.91 -5.20
C HIS A 222 2.39 19.85 -4.03
N GLN A 223 2.35 21.17 -4.27
CA GLN A 223 2.58 22.17 -3.22
C GLN A 223 1.44 22.20 -2.20
N GLN A 224 0.20 22.10 -2.67
CA GLN A 224 -0.98 21.98 -1.81
C GLN A 224 -0.89 20.77 -0.87
N ALA A 225 -0.53 19.60 -1.40
CA ALA A 225 -0.33 18.40 -0.59
C ALA A 225 0.76 18.58 0.49
N LYS A 226 1.87 19.27 0.17
CA LYS A 226 2.91 19.61 1.15
C LYS A 226 2.37 20.54 2.26
N HIS A 227 1.66 21.60 1.89
CA HIS A 227 1.09 22.53 2.86
C HIS A 227 0.04 21.85 3.74
N TRP A 228 -0.78 20.98 3.16
CA TRP A 228 -1.78 20.20 3.90
C TRP A 228 -1.12 19.31 4.96
N ILE A 229 -0.06 18.57 4.61
CA ILE A 229 0.66 17.71 5.56
C ILE A 229 1.36 18.49 6.68
N ARG A 230 1.76 19.74 6.41
CA ARG A 230 2.36 20.64 7.42
C ARG A 230 1.33 21.29 8.34
N GLY A 231 0.04 21.20 8.00
CA GLY A 231 -1.02 21.95 8.69
C GLY A 231 -1.11 23.42 8.28
N ASP A 232 -0.37 23.84 7.26
CA ASP A 232 -0.37 25.21 6.72
C ASP A 232 -1.46 25.43 5.65
N GLY A 233 -2.03 24.34 5.12
CA GLY A 233 -2.99 24.36 4.02
C GLY A 233 -4.42 24.65 4.47
N LYS A 234 -5.24 25.23 3.58
CA LYS A 234 -6.69 25.26 3.78
C LYS A 234 -7.22 23.81 3.74
N PRO A 235 -8.26 23.46 4.53
CA PRO A 235 -8.84 22.11 4.51
C PRO A 235 -9.27 21.62 3.11
N GLN A 236 -9.55 22.56 2.21
CA GLN A 236 -10.04 22.31 0.86
C GLN A 236 -8.91 22.08 -0.17
N ASP A 237 -7.67 22.42 0.20
CA ASP A 237 -6.49 22.41 -0.68
C ASP A 237 -5.57 21.24 -0.32
N ASN A 238 -6.09 20.01 -0.40
CA ASN A 238 -5.32 18.79 -0.11
C ASN A 238 -4.52 18.26 -1.32
N GLY A 239 -4.53 18.98 -2.44
CA GLY A 239 -3.78 18.61 -3.64
C GLY A 239 -4.19 17.24 -4.19
N TRP A 240 -3.20 16.36 -4.41
CA TRP A 240 -3.45 14.99 -4.88
C TRP A 240 -3.95 14.04 -3.78
N ILE A 241 -3.94 14.43 -2.51
CA ILE A 241 -4.35 13.57 -1.39
C ILE A 241 -5.86 13.35 -1.47
N THR A 242 -6.30 12.08 -1.48
CA THR A 242 -7.74 11.69 -1.52
C THR A 242 -8.17 10.86 -0.33
N TYR A 243 -7.24 10.52 0.55
CA TYR A 243 -7.44 9.52 1.59
C TYR A 243 -7.11 10.11 2.94
N ALA A 244 -8.05 10.00 3.87
CA ALA A 244 -8.00 10.62 5.19
C ALA A 244 -7.19 9.81 6.22
N ASP A 245 -6.48 8.77 5.78
CA ASP A 245 -5.66 7.93 6.66
C ASP A 245 -4.18 8.19 6.38
N SER A 246 -3.38 8.35 7.43
CA SER A 246 -1.92 8.53 7.36
C SER A 246 -1.16 7.28 6.89
N ARG A 247 -1.88 6.17 6.63
CA ARG A 247 -1.35 4.88 6.19
C ARG A 247 -1.73 4.55 4.76
N THR A 248 -0.82 3.87 4.07
CA THR A 248 -1.12 3.14 2.84
C THR A 248 -1.92 1.88 3.14
N PHE A 249 -2.72 1.41 2.18
CA PHE A 249 -3.33 0.10 2.28
C PHE A 249 -2.26 -1.00 2.13
N VAL A 250 -2.25 -1.99 3.02
CA VAL A 250 -1.19 -3.02 3.10
C VAL A 250 -1.69 -4.36 2.56
N TRP A 251 -1.09 -4.85 1.48
CA TRP A 251 -1.38 -6.17 0.91
C TRP A 251 -0.19 -7.10 1.12
N THR A 252 -0.27 -7.99 2.11
CA THR A 252 0.89 -8.78 2.59
C THR A 252 0.70 -10.28 2.36
N CYS A 253 1.74 -10.96 1.90
CA CYS A 253 1.78 -12.40 1.73
C CYS A 253 2.97 -12.97 2.50
N ALA A 254 2.69 -13.77 3.54
CA ALA A 254 3.70 -14.50 4.31
C ALA A 254 3.70 -15.98 3.90
N ILE A 255 4.85 -16.45 3.43
CA ILE A 255 5.05 -17.85 3.06
C ILE A 255 5.91 -18.54 4.11
N LEU A 256 5.35 -19.54 4.80
CA LEU A 256 6.04 -20.35 5.82
C LEU A 256 6.16 -21.79 5.34
N GLU A 257 7.08 -22.58 5.89
CA GLU A 257 7.27 -23.98 5.45
C GLU A 257 5.98 -24.82 5.48
N HIS A 258 5.14 -24.63 6.50
CA HIS A 258 3.86 -25.32 6.67
C HIS A 258 2.68 -24.36 6.85
N GLY A 259 2.82 -23.13 6.36
CA GLY A 259 1.80 -22.09 6.49
C GLY A 259 1.37 -21.86 7.95
N GLY A 260 0.06 -21.76 8.18
CA GLY A 260 -0.51 -21.53 9.50
C GLY A 260 -0.14 -22.60 10.53
N SER A 261 0.11 -23.84 10.10
CA SER A 261 0.54 -24.92 10.99
C SER A 261 1.92 -24.66 11.61
N THR A 262 2.78 -23.90 10.94
CA THR A 262 4.08 -23.46 11.49
C THR A 262 3.89 -22.64 12.77
N LEU A 263 2.83 -21.83 12.86
CA LEU A 263 2.52 -21.05 14.06
C LEU A 263 2.28 -21.97 15.26
N LYS A 264 1.49 -23.04 15.08
CA LYS A 264 1.21 -24.02 16.15
C LYS A 264 2.48 -24.73 16.63
N ALA A 265 3.39 -25.05 15.71
CA ALA A 265 4.61 -25.80 16.03
C ALA A 265 5.62 -25.01 16.88
N HIS A 266 5.63 -23.68 16.78
CA HIS A 266 6.64 -22.85 17.46
C HIS A 266 6.33 -22.57 18.94
N LEU A 267 5.12 -22.88 19.43
CA LEU A 267 4.73 -22.75 20.84
C LEU A 267 3.79 -23.89 21.30
N PRO A 268 4.28 -25.14 21.37
CA PRO A 268 3.45 -26.32 21.66
C PRO A 268 2.83 -26.28 23.06
N HIS A 269 3.40 -25.55 24.01
CA HIS A 269 2.94 -25.52 25.40
C HIS A 269 2.00 -24.36 25.74
N ALA A 270 1.85 -23.37 24.86
CA ALA A 270 1.13 -22.15 25.22
C ALA A 270 -0.40 -22.26 25.02
N CYS A 271 -0.90 -23.06 24.07
CA CYS A 271 -2.32 -23.02 23.73
C CYS A 271 -2.81 -24.14 22.78
N ASP A 272 -2.82 -25.40 23.21
CA ASP A 272 -3.41 -26.52 22.43
C ASP A 272 -4.90 -26.31 22.04
N LYS A 273 -5.57 -25.36 22.70
CA LYS A 273 -6.98 -25.01 22.48
C LYS A 273 -7.19 -23.94 21.41
N LEU A 274 -6.14 -23.23 20.96
CA LEU A 274 -6.31 -22.17 19.96
C LEU A 274 -6.44 -22.73 18.55
N LYS A 275 -7.35 -22.11 17.81
CA LYS A 275 -7.50 -22.32 16.36
C LYS A 275 -6.39 -21.54 15.64
N LEU A 276 -6.03 -21.98 14.43
CA LEU A 276 -4.91 -21.40 13.66
C LEU A 276 -5.01 -19.87 13.48
N TRP A 277 -6.21 -19.33 13.30
CA TRP A 277 -6.43 -17.90 13.11
C TRP A 277 -6.47 -17.10 14.42
N GLN A 278 -6.30 -17.75 15.57
CA GLN A 278 -6.31 -17.08 16.88
C GLN A 278 -4.90 -16.77 17.37
N TYR A 279 -3.85 -17.20 16.66
CA TYR A 279 -2.47 -16.89 17.01
C TYR A 279 -2.14 -15.43 16.74
N GLY A 280 -1.46 -14.77 17.68
CA GLY A 280 -1.16 -13.35 17.63
C GLY A 280 -0.39 -12.92 16.39
N HIS A 281 0.50 -13.78 15.88
CA HIS A 281 1.21 -13.52 14.62
C HIS A 281 0.28 -13.35 13.41
N TRP A 282 -0.77 -14.18 13.29
CA TRP A 282 -1.75 -14.03 12.22
C TRP A 282 -2.54 -12.73 12.38
N ILE A 283 -2.95 -12.41 13.61
CA ILE A 283 -3.72 -11.21 13.93
C ILE A 283 -2.92 -9.95 13.59
N LYS A 284 -1.66 -9.89 14.03
CA LYS A 284 -0.73 -8.79 13.76
C LYS A 284 -0.41 -8.67 12.28
N LEU A 285 -0.20 -9.80 11.57
CA LEU A 285 -0.02 -9.79 10.12
C LEU A 285 -1.25 -9.20 9.42
N LEU A 286 -2.43 -9.63 9.84
CA LEU A 286 -3.68 -9.13 9.29
C LEU A 286 -3.88 -7.65 9.57
N ASN A 287 -3.50 -7.14 10.75
CA ASN A 287 -3.58 -5.71 11.06
C ASN A 287 -2.40 -4.87 10.56
N ALA A 288 -1.37 -5.52 10.01
CA ALA A 288 -0.07 -4.91 9.74
C ALA A 288 0.53 -4.22 10.99
N ASP A 289 0.36 -4.82 12.17
CA ASP A 289 0.83 -4.31 13.46
C ASP A 289 2.28 -4.74 13.74
N SER A 290 2.95 -3.98 14.60
CA SER A 290 4.27 -4.33 15.13
C SER A 290 4.29 -5.71 15.82
N PRO A 291 5.43 -6.43 15.73
CA PRO A 291 5.67 -7.59 16.59
C PRO A 291 5.78 -7.17 18.06
N GLY A 292 5.67 -8.14 18.97
CA GLY A 292 6.02 -7.94 20.38
C GLY A 292 7.53 -7.78 20.59
N LYS A 293 7.97 -7.71 21.85
CA LYS A 293 9.40 -7.63 22.20
C LYS A 293 10.15 -8.89 21.79
N ASP A 294 9.45 -10.02 21.82
CA ASP A 294 9.94 -11.31 21.37
C ASP A 294 8.83 -12.09 20.66
N THR A 295 9.21 -13.21 20.02
CA THR A 295 8.28 -14.07 19.30
C THR A 295 7.19 -14.65 20.20
N ALA A 296 7.46 -14.89 21.48
CA ALA A 296 6.45 -15.40 22.40
C ALA A 296 5.36 -14.36 22.67
N GLU A 297 5.74 -13.10 22.90
CA GLU A 297 4.82 -11.97 23.03
C GLU A 297 4.06 -11.70 21.73
N THR A 298 4.72 -11.73 20.56
CA THR A 298 4.04 -11.58 19.26
C THR A 298 2.93 -12.62 19.11
N HIS A 299 3.19 -13.86 19.54
CA HIS A 299 2.28 -14.98 19.38
C HIS A 299 1.06 -14.95 20.31
N GLN A 300 1.14 -14.22 21.42
CA GLN A 300 0.01 -14.05 22.32
C GLN A 300 -1.10 -13.23 21.65
N SER A 301 -2.33 -13.57 22.01
CA SER A 301 -3.53 -12.85 21.61
C SER A 301 -4.51 -12.77 22.78
N THR A 302 -5.17 -11.63 22.90
CA THR A 302 -6.23 -11.36 23.85
C THR A 302 -7.57 -11.95 23.38
N CYS A 303 -8.56 -12.04 24.27
CA CYS A 303 -9.90 -12.48 23.89
C CYS A 303 -10.52 -11.58 22.81
N PHE A 304 -10.37 -10.27 22.97
CA PHE A 304 -10.84 -9.27 21.99
C PHE A 304 -10.22 -9.51 20.61
N GLU A 305 -8.90 -9.67 20.52
CA GLU A 305 -8.23 -9.91 19.24
C GLU A 305 -8.72 -11.20 18.56
N ARG A 306 -8.97 -12.26 19.34
CA ARG A 306 -9.47 -13.55 18.83
C ARG A 306 -10.89 -13.46 18.30
N GLU A 307 -11.75 -12.69 18.96
CA GLU A 307 -13.12 -12.39 18.49
C GLU A 307 -13.08 -11.49 17.25
N TRP A 308 -12.19 -10.51 17.23
CA TRP A 308 -12.03 -9.57 16.14
C TRP A 308 -11.56 -10.24 14.84
N VAL A 309 -10.61 -11.17 14.92
CA VAL A 309 -10.01 -11.83 13.75
C VAL A 309 -10.89 -12.90 13.11
N GLU A 310 -11.82 -13.50 13.88
CA GLU A 310 -12.68 -14.58 13.40
C GLU A 310 -13.52 -14.22 12.17
N PRO A 311 -14.32 -13.12 12.16
CA PRO A 311 -15.10 -12.74 10.98
C PRO A 311 -14.25 -12.19 9.84
N ARG A 312 -12.98 -11.87 10.11
CA ARG A 312 -12.03 -11.27 9.15
C ARG A 312 -11.12 -12.31 8.50
N THR A 313 -11.19 -13.56 8.93
CA THR A 313 -10.38 -14.65 8.38
C THR A 313 -11.24 -15.54 7.49
N TYR A 314 -10.91 -15.60 6.20
CA TYR A 314 -11.53 -16.48 5.24
C TYR A 314 -10.89 -17.88 5.29
N LYS A 315 -11.70 -18.89 5.61
CA LYS A 315 -11.23 -20.21 6.05
C LYS A 315 -11.22 -21.28 4.94
N ARG A 316 -11.58 -20.93 3.70
CA ARG A 316 -11.73 -21.89 2.58
C ARG A 316 -10.47 -22.73 2.32
N TRP A 317 -9.29 -22.13 2.44
CA TRP A 317 -8.01 -22.77 2.08
C TRP A 317 -7.22 -23.26 3.30
N MET A 318 -7.86 -23.29 4.46
CA MET A 318 -7.22 -23.65 5.72
C MET A 318 -6.73 -25.10 5.77
N HIS A 319 -7.37 -25.99 5.01
CA HIS A 319 -6.92 -27.38 4.86
C HIS A 319 -5.55 -27.51 4.16
N TYR A 320 -5.14 -26.49 3.40
CA TYR A 320 -3.77 -26.35 2.88
C TYR A 320 -2.86 -25.55 3.81
N GLY A 321 -3.25 -25.31 5.07
CA GLY A 321 -2.51 -24.44 5.99
C GLY A 321 -2.52 -22.96 5.59
N THR A 322 -3.44 -22.53 4.70
CA THR A 322 -3.50 -21.13 4.23
C THR A 322 -4.62 -20.36 4.93
N LEU A 323 -4.27 -19.20 5.48
CA LEU A 323 -5.17 -18.20 6.03
C LEU A 323 -5.22 -17.01 5.07
N TYR A 324 -6.43 -16.55 4.78
CA TYR A 324 -6.66 -15.25 4.16
C TYR A 324 -7.41 -14.36 5.14
N GLY A 325 -7.12 -13.07 5.13
CA GLY A 325 -7.90 -12.13 5.88
C GLY A 325 -7.91 -10.75 5.26
N PHE A 326 -8.98 -10.02 5.54
CA PHE A 326 -9.20 -8.68 5.03
C PHE A 326 -9.73 -7.79 6.14
N ASN A 327 -9.23 -6.57 6.20
CA ASN A 327 -9.83 -5.50 6.98
C ASN A 327 -9.85 -4.21 6.14
N TYR A 328 -10.16 -3.10 6.78
CA TYR A 328 -10.32 -1.81 6.11
C TYR A 328 -9.00 -1.20 5.59
N HIS A 329 -7.86 -1.59 6.16
CA HIS A 329 -6.53 -1.05 5.87
C HIS A 329 -5.57 -2.08 5.27
N SER A 330 -5.96 -3.36 5.20
CA SER A 330 -5.08 -4.41 4.71
C SER A 330 -5.80 -5.66 4.19
N GLY A 331 -5.07 -6.41 3.38
CA GLY A 331 -5.34 -7.81 3.09
C GLY A 331 -4.09 -8.64 3.39
N ALA A 332 -4.26 -9.80 4.01
CA ALA A 332 -3.16 -10.68 4.37
C ALA A 332 -3.39 -12.11 3.89
N MET A 333 -2.32 -12.74 3.45
CA MET A 333 -2.20 -14.18 3.28
C MET A 333 -1.09 -14.70 4.18
N LEU A 334 -1.34 -15.81 4.85
CA LEU A 334 -0.31 -16.64 5.46
C LEU A 334 -0.52 -18.07 5.00
N GLY A 335 0.45 -18.65 4.31
CA GLY A 335 0.30 -20.00 3.77
C GLY A 335 1.63 -20.68 3.46
N PRO A 336 1.61 -21.96 3.06
CA PRO A 336 2.80 -22.62 2.59
C PRO A 336 3.11 -22.31 1.13
N ALA A 337 4.36 -22.58 0.75
CA ALA A 337 4.70 -22.74 -0.65
C ALA A 337 4.09 -24.05 -1.14
N LEU A 338 2.85 -23.99 -1.62
CA LEU A 338 2.18 -25.15 -2.20
C LEU A 338 2.82 -25.45 -3.55
N ASP A 339 3.63 -26.50 -3.59
CA ASP A 339 4.06 -27.11 -4.84
C ASP A 339 2.95 -28.03 -5.39
N LYS A 340 3.05 -28.40 -6.68
CA LYS A 340 2.06 -29.27 -7.33
C LYS A 340 1.92 -30.59 -6.52
N PRO A 341 0.69 -31.06 -6.25
CA PRO A 341 -0.57 -30.76 -6.95
C PRO A 341 -1.44 -29.63 -6.36
N GLY A 342 -0.96 -28.80 -5.44
CA GLY A 342 -1.76 -27.73 -4.82
C GLY A 342 -2.06 -26.54 -5.76
N PRO A 343 -3.15 -25.77 -5.51
CA PRO A 343 -3.40 -24.52 -6.24
C PRO A 343 -2.34 -23.46 -5.89
N PRO A 344 -1.93 -22.59 -6.84
CA PRO A 344 -0.94 -21.53 -6.60
C PRO A 344 -1.58 -20.36 -5.84
N LEU A 345 -1.92 -20.58 -4.57
CA LEU A 345 -2.69 -19.65 -3.74
C LEU A 345 -2.02 -18.28 -3.59
N TRP A 346 -0.69 -18.25 -3.45
CA TRP A 346 0.09 -17.01 -3.35
C TRP A 346 -0.04 -16.16 -4.62
N GLN A 347 -0.11 -16.79 -5.79
CA GLN A 347 -0.29 -16.09 -7.07
C GLN A 347 -1.73 -15.57 -7.21
N HIS A 348 -2.72 -16.41 -6.87
CA HIS A 348 -4.12 -15.96 -6.86
C HIS A 348 -4.33 -14.77 -5.91
N PHE A 349 -3.66 -14.76 -4.76
CA PHE A 349 -3.68 -13.67 -3.81
C PHE A 349 -2.97 -12.42 -4.35
N GLY A 350 -1.77 -12.54 -4.92
CA GLY A 350 -1.01 -11.41 -5.44
C GLY A 350 -1.60 -10.73 -6.66
N ASP A 351 -2.37 -11.48 -7.45
CA ASP A 351 -2.94 -11.03 -8.71
C ASP A 351 -4.46 -10.77 -8.58
N MET A 352 -5.25 -11.84 -8.56
CA MET A 352 -6.69 -11.78 -8.72
C MET A 352 -7.41 -11.19 -7.51
N TYR A 353 -7.05 -11.60 -6.30
CA TYR A 353 -7.65 -11.03 -5.09
C TYR A 353 -7.15 -9.61 -4.83
N PHE A 354 -5.93 -9.28 -5.25
CA PHE A 354 -5.45 -7.90 -5.20
C PHE A 354 -6.27 -6.98 -6.12
N ASP A 355 -6.54 -7.39 -7.36
CA ASP A 355 -7.37 -6.59 -8.29
C ASP A 355 -8.80 -6.37 -7.75
N GLN A 356 -9.39 -7.37 -7.08
CA GLN A 356 -10.66 -7.22 -6.37
C GLN A 356 -10.57 -6.19 -5.25
N ALA A 357 -9.54 -6.30 -4.40
CA ALA A 357 -9.33 -5.38 -3.29
C ALA A 357 -9.10 -3.95 -3.80
N LEU A 358 -8.37 -3.79 -4.90
CA LEU A 358 -8.12 -2.50 -5.54
C LEU A 358 -9.41 -1.86 -6.06
N LEU A 359 -10.30 -2.64 -6.70
CA LEU A 359 -11.60 -2.14 -7.12
C LEU A 359 -12.47 -1.72 -5.93
N LEU A 360 -12.50 -2.52 -4.86
CA LEU A 360 -13.26 -2.18 -3.65
C LEU A 360 -12.70 -0.90 -2.99
N LEU A 361 -11.38 -0.74 -2.97
CA LEU A 361 -10.72 0.47 -2.48
C LEU A 361 -11.05 1.68 -3.36
N TYR A 362 -11.06 1.52 -4.69
CA TYR A 362 -11.52 2.54 -5.63
C TYR A 362 -12.95 2.99 -5.35
N LEU A 363 -13.91 2.06 -5.29
CA LEU A 363 -15.31 2.37 -5.03
C LEU A 363 -15.50 3.09 -3.70
N ARG A 364 -14.79 2.65 -2.67
CA ARG A 364 -14.85 3.24 -1.33
C ARG A 364 -14.33 4.68 -1.32
N ILE A 365 -13.15 4.92 -1.89
CA ILE A 365 -12.54 6.27 -1.92
C ILE A 365 -13.36 7.21 -2.81
N ALA A 366 -13.81 6.73 -3.97
CA ALA A 366 -14.70 7.51 -4.85
C ALA A 366 -15.99 7.93 -4.12
N SER A 367 -16.59 7.02 -3.35
CA SER A 367 -17.80 7.31 -2.57
C SER A 367 -17.56 8.38 -1.49
N PHE A 368 -16.43 8.30 -0.77
CA PHE A 368 -16.07 9.32 0.21
C PHE A 368 -15.79 10.68 -0.45
N ASN A 369 -15.06 10.71 -1.56
CA ASN A 369 -14.79 11.93 -2.31
C ASN A 369 -16.08 12.57 -2.81
N PHE A 370 -16.99 11.76 -3.36
CA PHE A 370 -18.29 12.24 -3.82
C PHE A 370 -19.12 12.82 -2.67
N SER A 371 -19.20 12.12 -1.53
CA SER A 371 -19.88 12.63 -0.33
C SER A 371 -19.28 13.96 0.15
N HIS A 372 -17.95 14.07 0.18
CA HIS A 372 -17.27 15.30 0.54
C HIS A 372 -17.59 16.46 -0.43
N GLN A 373 -17.59 16.19 -1.74
CA GLN A 373 -17.97 17.20 -2.74
C GLN A 373 -19.42 17.65 -2.62
N LEU A 374 -20.36 16.72 -2.40
CA LEU A 374 -21.77 17.04 -2.17
C LEU A 374 -21.98 17.88 -0.92
N ASN A 375 -21.28 17.56 0.18
CA ASN A 375 -21.33 18.34 1.41
C ASN A 375 -20.85 19.77 1.17
N ARG A 376 -19.78 19.96 0.40
CA ARG A 376 -19.27 21.29 0.05
C ARG A 376 -20.26 22.09 -0.79
N ILE A 377 -20.84 21.48 -1.84
CA ILE A 377 -21.85 22.13 -2.68
C ILE A 377 -23.06 22.53 -1.84
N SER A 378 -23.50 21.64 -0.94
CA SER A 378 -24.63 21.89 -0.04
C SER A 378 -24.34 23.01 0.96
N ALA A 379 -23.12 23.09 1.49
CA ALA A 379 -22.69 24.18 2.38
C ALA A 379 -22.68 25.52 1.64
N GLN A 380 -22.05 25.57 0.46
CA GLN A 380 -22.01 26.78 -0.35
C GLN A 380 -23.42 27.30 -0.73
N ALA A 381 -24.31 26.40 -1.13
CA ALA A 381 -25.70 26.77 -1.45
C ALA A 381 -26.46 27.35 -0.25
N ARG A 382 -26.15 26.91 0.98
CA ARG A 382 -26.73 27.46 2.21
C ARG A 382 -26.20 28.87 2.50
N ASP A 383 -24.88 29.04 2.38
CA ASP A 383 -24.22 30.32 2.63
C ASP A 383 -24.68 31.39 1.62
N ASP A 384 -24.78 31.03 0.34
CA ASP A 384 -25.28 31.91 -0.73
C ASP A 384 -26.75 32.31 -0.47
N SER A 385 -27.56 31.38 0.05
CA SER A 385 -28.97 31.63 0.41
C SER A 385 -29.12 32.54 1.64
N GLN A 386 -28.13 32.56 2.55
CA GLN A 386 -28.10 33.47 3.70
C GLN A 386 -27.65 34.88 3.27
N GLN A 387 -26.60 34.99 2.46
CA GLN A 387 -26.14 36.27 1.92
C GLN A 387 -27.22 36.97 1.05
N GLY A 388 -28.00 36.20 0.30
CA GLY A 388 -29.14 36.73 -0.47
C GLY A 388 -30.32 37.23 0.38
N LYS A 389 -30.45 36.79 1.64
CA LYS A 389 -31.47 37.28 2.57
C LYS A 389 -31.01 38.53 3.30
N ASP A 390 -29.75 38.59 3.73
CA ASP A 390 -29.18 39.76 4.41
C ASP A 390 -29.05 40.98 3.48
N GLY A 391 -28.96 40.77 2.16
CA GLY A 391 -28.97 41.84 1.15
C GLY A 391 -30.36 42.38 0.78
N HIS A 392 -31.45 41.74 1.21
CA HIS A 392 -32.82 42.18 0.92
C HIS A 392 -33.47 43.00 2.04
N ASP A 393 -32.87 42.99 3.25
CA ASP A 393 -33.33 43.77 4.41
C ASP A 393 -32.63 45.14 4.54
N GLN A 394 -31.86 45.56 3.52
CA GLN A 394 -31.31 46.91 3.39
C GLN A 394 -31.99 47.68 2.25
N TRP A 395 -33.26 48.02 2.43
CA TRP A 395 -33.93 49.09 1.68
C TRP A 395 -34.76 49.96 2.63
#